data_AF-A0A917VC77-F1
#
_entry.id   AF-A0A917VC77-F1
#
_cell.length_a   1.000
_cell.length_b   1.000
_cell.length_c   1.000
_cell.angle_alpha   90.00
_cell.angle_beta   90.00
_cell.angle_gamma   90.00
#
_symmetry.space_group_name_H-M   'P 1'
#
loop_
_entity.id
_entity.type
_entity.pdbx_description
1 polymer ?
#
loop_
_entity_poly.entity_id
_entity_poly.type
_entity_poly.pdbx_seq_one_letter_code
_entity_poly.pdbx_strand_id
1 'polypeptide(L)'
;MGAALSKTPDNPGLAVKNHVKPLPNPCWDGNEKSSGPRYLRVGYWITGLPVGRVSEEFLAIQEAWKRNGWQVDSSIPSVSKAALPDGYGLQLQDAGKGDGSLSLTGFSPCVPESTIAELQPDPTTIERPS
;
A
#
# COMPACT_ATOMS: atom_id res chain seq x y z
N MET A 1 15.31 14.97 8.19
CA MET A 1 14.73 13.62 8.09
C MET A 1 13.87 13.58 6.84
N GLY A 2 13.97 12.51 6.05
CA GLY A 2 13.16 12.33 4.84
C GLY A 2 11.96 11.41 5.11
N ALA A 3 11.02 11.35 4.16
CA ALA A 3 9.89 10.44 4.24
C ALA A 3 10.35 8.97 4.15
N ALA A 4 9.66 8.08 4.86
CA ALA A 4 9.91 6.64 4.86
C ALA A 4 8.60 5.84 4.86
N LEU A 5 8.69 4.53 4.64
CA LEU A 5 7.57 3.60 4.84
C LEU A 5 7.82 2.78 6.11
N SER A 6 6.85 2.72 7.01
CA SER A 6 6.99 2.04 8.31
C SER A 6 5.74 1.25 8.67
N LYS A 7 5.90 0.08 9.29
CA LYS A 7 4.75 -0.64 9.89
C LYS A 7 4.16 0.14 11.07
N THR A 8 4.93 1.03 11.71
CA THR A 8 4.50 1.91 12.79
C THR A 8 4.16 3.31 12.26
N PRO A 9 2.97 3.85 12.54
CA PRO A 9 2.58 5.20 12.12
C PRO A 9 3.24 6.29 12.97
N ASP A 10 3.36 7.50 12.42
CA ASP A 10 3.71 8.70 13.22
C ASP A 10 2.54 9.15 14.10
N ASN A 11 1.31 8.83 13.69
CA ASN A 11 0.12 9.11 14.48
C ASN A 11 -0.05 8.05 15.59
N PRO A 12 0.01 8.43 16.89
CA PRO A 12 -0.12 7.46 17.98
C PRO A 12 -1.53 6.87 18.11
N GLY A 13 -2.54 7.49 17.48
CA GLY A 13 -3.92 6.99 17.43
C GLY A 13 -4.16 5.91 16.37
N LEU A 14 -3.14 5.50 15.63
CA LEU A 14 -3.23 4.49 14.58
C LEU A 14 -2.52 3.20 14.98
N ALA A 15 -3.08 2.07 14.52
CA ALA A 15 -2.51 0.75 14.80
C ALA A 15 -1.25 0.48 13.96
N VAL A 16 -0.34 -0.30 14.52
CA VAL A 16 0.82 -0.86 13.80
C VAL A 16 0.34 -1.89 12.78
N LYS A 17 0.85 -1.84 11.55
CA LYS A 17 0.58 -2.81 10.47
C LYS A 17 1.39 -4.10 10.65
N ASN A 18 1.20 -4.80 11.78
CA ASN A 18 1.94 -6.00 12.18
C ASN A 18 1.51 -7.31 11.46
N HIS A 19 1.04 -7.24 10.22
CA HIS A 19 0.72 -8.48 9.51
C HIS A 19 2.01 -9.25 9.22
N VAL A 20 2.17 -10.40 9.90
CA VAL A 20 3.38 -11.25 9.89
C VAL A 20 3.62 -11.90 8.53
N LYS A 21 2.60 -11.97 7.67
CA LYS A 21 2.68 -12.40 6.28
C LYS A 21 1.77 -11.51 5.42
N PRO A 22 2.09 -11.28 4.13
CA PRO A 22 1.16 -10.68 3.18
C PRO A 22 -0.15 -11.43 3.25
N LEU A 23 -1.28 -10.73 3.42
CA LEU A 23 -2.59 -11.38 3.42
C LEU A 23 -2.90 -11.83 1.99
N PRO A 24 -2.88 -13.15 1.70
CA PRO A 24 -3.10 -13.64 0.35
C PRO A 24 -4.60 -13.61 0.11
N ASN A 25 -5.04 -12.66 -0.69
CA ASN A 25 -6.43 -12.61 -1.08
C ASN A 25 -6.61 -13.35 -2.42
N PRO A 26 -7.80 -13.91 -2.69
CA PRO A 26 -8.02 -14.70 -3.89
C PRO A 26 -8.01 -13.88 -5.19
N CYS A 27 -7.35 -14.38 -6.23
CA CYS A 27 -7.47 -13.84 -7.59
C CYS A 27 -8.51 -14.62 -8.41
N TRP A 28 -9.80 -14.45 -8.14
CA TRP A 28 -10.85 -15.04 -8.98
C TRP A 28 -12.17 -14.29 -8.80
N ASP A 29 -13.00 -14.32 -9.84
CA ASP A 29 -14.38 -13.82 -9.82
C ASP A 29 -15.34 -14.98 -9.55
N GLY A 30 -16.02 -14.96 -8.40
CA GLY A 30 -17.14 -15.86 -8.07
C GLY A 30 -17.37 -15.99 -6.55
N ASN A 31 -18.17 -16.98 -6.13
CA ASN A 31 -18.59 -17.18 -4.72
C ASN A 31 -18.13 -18.48 -4.02
N GLU A 32 -17.43 -19.40 -4.71
CA GLU A 32 -16.86 -20.63 -4.10
C GLU A 32 -15.33 -20.59 -3.92
N LYS A 33 -14.89 -20.88 -2.70
CA LYS A 33 -13.49 -20.80 -2.28
C LYS A 33 -12.75 -22.10 -2.63
N SER A 34 -12.25 -22.22 -3.84
CA SER A 34 -11.32 -23.30 -4.22
C SER A 34 -9.91 -22.78 -4.49
N SER A 35 -8.93 -23.68 -4.40
CA SER A 35 -7.51 -23.51 -4.75
C SER A 35 -7.31 -22.62 -5.98
N GLY A 36 -6.28 -21.76 -5.99
CA GLY A 36 -5.99 -20.93 -7.17
C GLY A 36 -5.04 -19.77 -6.91
N PRO A 37 -4.66 -19.02 -7.96
CA PRO A 37 -3.77 -17.88 -7.83
C PRO A 37 -4.26 -16.85 -6.80
N ARG A 38 -3.31 -16.19 -6.13
CA ARG A 38 -3.58 -15.16 -5.11
C ARG A 38 -2.82 -13.90 -5.43
N TYR A 39 -3.35 -12.76 -5.01
CA TYR A 39 -2.55 -11.53 -4.95
C TYR A 39 -1.94 -11.41 -3.56
N LEU A 40 -0.68 -10.99 -3.53
CA LEU A 40 0.01 -10.60 -2.31
C LEU A 40 -0.28 -9.12 -2.06
N ARG A 41 -0.42 -8.76 -0.78
CA ARG A 41 -0.56 -7.37 -0.38
C ARG A 41 0.36 -7.04 0.79
N VAL A 42 1.01 -5.89 0.71
CA VAL A 42 1.87 -5.37 1.78
C VAL A 42 1.52 -3.92 2.05
N GLY A 43 1.24 -3.59 3.32
CA GLY A 43 0.85 -2.25 3.74
C GLY A 43 1.86 -1.61 4.68
N TYR A 44 2.11 -0.32 4.48
CA TYR A 44 2.92 0.56 5.32
C TYR A 44 2.17 1.87 5.61
N TRP A 45 2.60 2.56 6.66
CA TRP A 45 2.37 3.99 6.88
C TRP A 45 3.46 4.80 6.20
N ILE A 46 3.13 5.99 5.70
CA ILE A 46 4.11 6.97 5.24
C ILE A 46 4.46 7.84 6.45
N THR A 47 5.72 7.80 6.87
CA THR A 47 6.23 8.53 8.04
C THR A 47 7.20 9.63 7.63
N GLY A 48 7.46 10.57 8.52
CA GLY A 48 8.34 11.72 8.30
C GLY A 48 7.71 12.80 7.41
N LEU A 49 6.38 12.78 7.21
CA LEU A 49 5.68 13.82 6.48
C LEU A 49 5.58 15.10 7.32
N PRO A 50 5.63 16.30 6.72
CA PRO A 50 5.43 17.52 7.47
C PRO A 50 4.01 17.61 8.06
N VAL A 51 3.93 18.10 9.30
CA VAL A 51 2.68 18.38 10.02
C VAL A 51 1.77 19.29 9.20
N GLY A 52 0.48 18.98 9.15
CA GLY A 52 -0.55 19.72 8.42
C GLY A 52 -0.59 19.47 6.91
N ARG A 53 0.28 18.62 6.36
CA ARG A 53 0.41 18.43 4.90
C ARG A 53 -0.18 17.13 4.35
N VAL A 54 -0.83 16.31 5.17
CA VAL A 54 -1.39 15.01 4.74
C VAL A 54 -2.20 15.08 3.45
N SER A 55 -3.14 16.02 3.33
CA SER A 55 -3.95 16.15 2.10
C SER A 55 -3.15 16.63 0.89
N GLU A 56 -2.17 17.51 1.10
CA GLU A 56 -1.28 17.98 0.04
C GLU A 56 -0.38 16.85 -0.47
N GLU A 57 0.22 16.09 0.44
CA GLU A 57 1.08 14.96 0.10
C GLU A 57 0.28 13.83 -0.57
N PHE A 58 -0.98 13.62 -0.16
CA PHE A 58 -1.89 12.68 -0.83
C PHE A 58 -2.05 13.02 -2.33
N LEU A 59 -2.38 14.29 -2.61
CA LEU A 59 -2.54 14.77 -3.98
C LEU A 59 -1.21 14.76 -4.75
N ALA A 60 -0.10 15.12 -4.10
CA ALA A 60 1.21 15.13 -4.72
C ALA A 60 1.65 13.74 -5.19
N ILE A 61 1.38 12.70 -4.39
CA ILE A 61 1.65 11.30 -4.75
C ILE A 61 0.75 10.87 -5.93
N GLN A 62 -0.54 11.21 -5.88
CA GLN A 62 -1.47 10.91 -6.97
C GLN A 62 -1.00 11.52 -8.30
N GLU A 63 -0.59 12.80 -8.27
CA GLU A 63 -0.07 13.48 -9.45
C GLU A 63 1.26 12.91 -9.92
N ALA A 64 2.12 12.44 -9.01
CA ALA A 64 3.35 11.73 -9.38
C ALA A 64 3.05 10.44 -10.15
N TRP A 65 2.05 9.66 -9.73
CA TRP A 65 1.63 8.46 -10.45
C TRP A 65 1.10 8.79 -11.85
N LYS A 66 0.26 9.82 -11.98
CA LYS A 66 -0.24 10.27 -13.30
C LYS A 66 0.90 10.73 -14.21
N ARG A 67 1.87 11.49 -13.71
CA ARG A 67 3.05 11.93 -14.49
C ARG A 67 3.91 10.77 -14.96
N ASN A 68 3.96 9.68 -14.21
CA ASN A 68 4.63 8.43 -14.61
C ASN A 68 3.81 7.59 -15.60
N GLY A 69 2.64 8.07 -16.05
CA GLY A 69 1.77 7.37 -17.00
C GLY A 69 1.02 6.18 -16.40
N TRP A 70 0.96 6.06 -15.07
CA TRP A 70 0.22 4.98 -14.42
C TRP A 70 -1.28 5.24 -14.49
N GLN A 71 -2.08 4.18 -14.56
CA GLN A 71 -3.53 4.31 -14.56
C GLN A 71 -4.00 4.55 -13.13
N VAL A 72 -4.54 5.75 -12.86
CA VAL A 72 -4.94 6.16 -11.52
C VAL A 72 -6.47 6.20 -11.39
N ASP A 73 -7.01 5.46 -10.43
CA ASP A 73 -8.39 5.56 -9.95
C ASP A 73 -8.41 6.36 -8.64
N SER A 74 -9.20 7.42 -8.62
CA SER A 74 -9.43 8.27 -7.44
C SER A 74 -10.91 8.58 -7.26
N SER A 75 -11.78 7.62 -7.58
CA SER A 75 -13.23 7.72 -7.41
C SER A 75 -13.66 7.87 -5.94
N ILE A 76 -12.82 7.43 -5.00
CA ILE A 76 -13.02 7.56 -3.55
C ILE A 76 -12.11 8.69 -3.04
N PRO A 77 -12.62 9.74 -2.37
CA PRO A 77 -11.81 10.91 -2.00
C PRO A 77 -10.57 10.63 -1.14
N SER A 78 -10.64 9.65 -0.24
CA SER A 78 -9.54 9.30 0.67
C SER A 78 -8.69 8.11 0.19
N VAL A 79 -8.97 7.59 -1.01
CA VAL A 79 -8.29 6.41 -1.56
C VAL A 79 -7.93 6.65 -3.02
N SER A 80 -6.64 6.53 -3.35
CA SER A 80 -6.19 6.49 -4.73
C SER A 80 -5.53 5.17 -5.02
N LYS A 81 -5.85 4.56 -6.15
CA LYS A 81 -5.23 3.34 -6.64
C LYS A 81 -4.48 3.64 -7.92
N ALA A 82 -3.31 3.03 -8.10
CA ALA A 82 -2.56 3.06 -9.34
C ALA A 82 -2.29 1.63 -9.82
N ALA A 83 -2.50 1.37 -11.11
CA ALA A 83 -2.05 0.17 -11.78
C ALA A 83 -0.74 0.46 -12.54
N LEU A 84 0.28 -0.33 -12.26
CA LEU A 84 1.59 -0.24 -12.90
C LEU A 84 1.61 -1.12 -14.17
N PRO A 85 2.44 -0.79 -15.18
CA PRO A 85 2.50 -1.53 -16.45
C PRO A 85 2.90 -3.01 -16.32
N ASP A 86 3.58 -3.38 -15.24
CA ASP A 86 4.02 -4.75 -14.94
C ASP A 86 2.95 -5.58 -14.20
N GLY A 87 1.75 -5.03 -14.03
CA GLY A 87 0.62 -5.69 -13.36
C GLY A 87 0.62 -5.56 -11.84
N TYR A 88 1.59 -4.86 -11.25
CA TYR A 88 1.54 -4.49 -9.83
C TYR A 88 0.55 -3.35 -9.60
N GLY A 89 0.10 -3.23 -8.36
CA GLY A 89 -0.82 -2.17 -7.95
C GLY A 89 -0.31 -1.43 -6.72
N LEU A 90 -0.71 -0.17 -6.59
CA LEU A 90 -0.55 0.61 -5.37
C LEU A 90 -1.90 1.15 -4.93
N GLN A 91 -2.12 1.24 -3.63
CA GLN A 91 -3.23 1.96 -3.02
C GLN A 91 -2.68 2.91 -1.97
N LEU A 92 -2.89 4.20 -2.19
CA LEU A 92 -2.69 5.27 -1.22
C LEU A 92 -4.02 5.49 -0.49
N GLN A 93 -3.95 5.62 0.83
CA GLN A 93 -5.12 5.87 1.65
C GLN A 93 -4.79 6.88 2.75
N ASP A 94 -5.65 7.88 2.89
CA ASP A 94 -5.73 8.74 4.07
C ASP A 94 -6.70 8.11 5.08
N ALA A 95 -6.21 7.79 6.29
CA ALA A 95 -7.03 7.22 7.35
C ALA A 95 -7.90 8.25 8.09
N GLY A 96 -7.81 9.54 7.73
CA GLY A 96 -8.65 10.61 8.26
C GLY A 96 -8.41 10.89 9.75
N LYS A 97 -7.19 10.62 10.24
CA LYS A 97 -6.80 10.82 11.65
C LYS A 97 -5.87 12.01 11.87
N GLY A 98 -5.76 12.89 10.88
CA GLY A 98 -4.83 14.03 10.90
C GLY A 98 -3.43 13.60 10.50
N ASP A 99 -2.41 14.22 11.08
CA ASP A 99 -1.02 13.98 10.69
C ASP A 99 -0.58 12.54 10.85
N GLY A 100 0.33 12.08 9.98
CA GLY A 100 0.86 10.72 10.03
C GLY A 100 -0.17 9.63 9.68
N SER A 101 -1.27 9.99 9.02
CA SER A 101 -2.37 9.06 8.70
C SER A 101 -2.41 8.58 7.25
N LEU A 102 -1.40 8.92 6.45
CA LEU A 102 -1.24 8.36 5.10
C LEU A 102 -0.63 6.97 5.13
N SER A 103 -1.18 6.09 4.31
CA SER A 103 -0.76 4.70 4.21
C SER A 103 -0.64 4.28 2.75
N LEU A 104 0.39 3.50 2.45
CA LEU A 104 0.62 2.95 1.12
C LEU A 104 0.54 1.42 1.19
N THR A 105 -0.21 0.82 0.27
CA THR A 105 -0.33 -0.63 0.13
C THR A 105 0.07 -1.04 -1.28
N GLY A 106 1.01 -1.97 -1.41
CA GLY A 106 1.38 -2.59 -2.68
C GLY A 106 0.65 -3.91 -2.90
N PHE A 107 0.35 -4.20 -4.16
CA PHE A 107 -0.30 -5.42 -4.62
C PHE A 107 0.54 -6.07 -5.72
N SER A 108 0.71 -7.39 -5.65
CA SER A 108 1.32 -8.15 -6.73
C SER A 108 0.31 -8.49 -7.83
N PRO A 109 0.78 -8.84 -9.04
CA PRO A 109 0.02 -9.70 -9.94
C PRO A 109 -0.37 -11.01 -9.24
N CYS A 110 -1.29 -11.75 -9.86
CA CYS A 110 -1.67 -13.06 -9.34
C CYS A 110 -0.51 -14.05 -9.42
N VAL A 111 -0.14 -14.62 -8.27
CA VAL A 111 0.92 -15.61 -8.15
C VAL A 111 0.34 -16.98 -7.80
N PRO A 112 1.00 -18.09 -8.18
CA PRO A 112 0.61 -19.43 -7.75
C PRO A 112 0.58 -19.54 -6.22
N GLU A 113 -0.39 -20.28 -5.68
CA GLU A 113 -0.57 -20.48 -4.23
C GLU A 113 0.66 -21.09 -3.56
N SER A 114 1.42 -21.93 -4.27
CA SER A 114 2.70 -22.50 -3.81
C SER A 114 3.75 -21.45 -3.44
N THR A 115 3.71 -20.28 -4.07
CA THR A 115 4.65 -19.17 -3.82
C THR A 115 4.49 -18.57 -2.41
N ILE A 116 3.32 -18.76 -1.78
CA ILE A 116 2.97 -18.12 -0.50
C ILE A 116 3.63 -18.82 0.68
N ALA A 117 3.80 -20.15 0.61
CA ALA A 117 4.37 -20.94 1.70
C ALA A 117 5.81 -20.53 2.04
N GLU A 118 6.54 -20.01 1.05
CA GLU A 118 7.96 -19.67 1.13
C GLU A 118 8.23 -18.18 1.38
N LEU A 119 7.18 -17.35 1.54
CA LEU A 119 7.37 -15.91 1.75
C LEU A 119 8.00 -15.60 3.10
N GLN A 120 9.06 -14.80 3.05
CA GLN A 120 9.63 -14.16 4.22
C GLN A 120 8.70 -13.06 4.75
N PRO A 121 8.77 -12.72 6.04
CA PRO A 121 8.04 -11.58 6.59
C PRO A 121 8.44 -10.27 5.90
N ASP A 122 7.47 -9.36 5.75
CA ASP A 122 7.74 -8.02 5.24
C ASP A 122 8.73 -7.27 6.17
N PRO A 123 9.62 -6.42 5.63
CA PRO A 123 10.47 -5.58 6.47
C PRO A 123 9.63 -4.59 7.30
N THR A 124 10.11 -4.24 8.49
CA THR A 124 9.42 -3.28 9.38
C THR A 124 9.43 -1.85 8.83
N THR A 125 10.51 -1.49 8.12
CA THR A 125 10.72 -0.17 7.54
C THR A 125 11.33 -0.31 6.15
N ILE A 126 10.96 0.56 5.23
CA ILE A 126 11.62 0.74 3.94
C ILE A 126 12.10 2.19 3.87
N GLU A 127 13.41 2.37 3.78
CA GLU A 127 14.04 3.67 3.63
C GLU A 127 14.22 4.02 2.15
N ARG A 128 14.35 5.32 1.86
CA ARG A 128 14.65 5.78 0.50
C ARG A 128 16.04 5.26 0.09
N PRO A 129 16.19 4.70 -1.13
CA PRO A 129 17.50 4.36 -1.67
C PRO A 129 18.43 5.58 -1.69
N SER A 130 19.70 5.36 -1.37
CA SER A 130 20.76 6.40 -1.36
C SER A 130 21.07 6.91 -2.77
#